data_AF-A0A1V5LRI3-F1
#
_entry.id   AF-A0A1V5LRI3-F1
#
_cell.length_a   1.000
_cell.length_b   1.000
_cell.length_c   1.000
_cell.angle_alpha   90.00
_cell.angle_beta   90.00
_cell.angle_gamma   90.00
#
_symmetry.space_group_name_H-M   'P 1'
#
loop_
_entity.id
_entity.type
_entity.pdbx_description
1 polymer ?
#
loop_
_entity_poly.entity_id
_entity_poly.type
_entity_poly.pdbx_seq_one_letter_code
_entity_poly.pdbx_strand_id
1 'polypeptide(L)'
;MRKRALDALRYTRITPATHPALCALLDFAAQRPGLDCRNYGTWESYRAEAGHITRQWGDLVNLVRIADYYGLSDTDVIDASQWAYSGRLTWTGADWEYCTGQYWPCEYRTAAIAVVRAAIREHEWEVNNAAHA
;
A
#
# COMPACT_ATOMS: atom_id res chain seq x y z
N MET A 1 -5.78 13.39 3.59
CA MET A 1 -5.89 12.10 4.30
C MET A 1 -7.31 11.74 4.68
N ARG A 2 -7.79 10.59 4.18
CA ARG A 2 -9.08 9.97 4.48
C ARG A 2 -9.10 9.43 5.92
N LYS A 3 -10.27 9.45 6.56
CA LYS A 3 -10.47 8.92 7.92
C LYS A 3 -9.92 7.50 8.11
N ARG A 4 -10.16 6.62 7.14
CA ARG A 4 -9.70 5.23 7.17
C ARG A 4 -8.16 5.12 7.24
N ALA A 5 -7.44 6.01 6.56
CA ALA A 5 -5.97 6.06 6.62
C ALA A 5 -5.48 6.59 7.98
N LEU A 6 -6.13 7.63 8.52
CA LEU A 6 -5.83 8.13 9.86
C LEU A 6 -6.02 7.06 10.94
N ASP A 7 -7.11 6.29 10.86
CA ASP A 7 -7.41 5.21 11.81
C ASP A 7 -6.33 4.11 11.78
N ALA A 8 -5.74 3.84 10.60
CA ALA A 8 -4.67 2.86 10.44
C ALA A 8 -3.33 3.33 11.03
N LEU A 9 -3.04 4.63 10.97
CA LEU A 9 -1.81 5.21 11.55
C LEU A 9 -1.89 5.48 13.06
N ARG A 10 -3.09 5.40 13.66
CA ARG A 10 -3.34 5.78 15.05
C ARG A 10 -2.39 5.17 16.08
N TYR A 11 -1.88 3.97 15.80
CA TYR A 11 -0.99 3.21 16.70
C TYR A 11 0.42 3.06 16.15
N THR A 12 0.84 3.97 15.28
CA THR A 12 2.17 3.97 14.66
C THR A 12 2.89 5.29 14.95
N ARG A 13 4.21 5.31 14.80
CA ARG A 13 5.01 6.56 14.88
C ARG A 13 5.03 7.34 13.55
N ILE A 14 4.43 6.77 12.53
CA ILE A 14 4.36 7.32 11.17
C ILE A 14 3.37 8.49 11.17
N THR A 15 3.83 9.65 10.72
CA THR A 15 3.00 10.85 10.59
C THR A 15 3.25 11.51 9.23
N PRO A 16 2.33 12.34 8.71
CA PRO A 16 2.56 13.06 7.46
C PRO A 16 3.79 14.00 7.50
N ALA A 17 4.23 14.40 8.69
CA ALA A 17 5.43 15.24 8.85
C ALA A 17 6.74 14.44 8.78
N THR A 18 6.70 13.16 9.15
CA THR A 18 7.89 12.29 9.22
C THR A 18 8.00 11.34 8.03
N HIS A 19 6.86 10.86 7.53
CA HIS A 19 6.76 9.88 6.43
C HIS A 19 5.67 10.31 5.43
N PRO A 20 5.80 11.48 4.78
CA PRO A 20 4.81 11.97 3.82
C PRO A 20 4.50 10.95 2.71
N ALA A 21 5.48 10.24 2.17
CA ALA A 21 5.26 9.29 1.07
C ALA A 21 4.46 8.07 1.54
N LEU A 22 4.82 7.47 2.68
CA LEU A 22 4.09 6.32 3.23
C LEU A 22 2.67 6.72 3.65
N CYS A 23 2.49 7.90 4.26
CA CYS A 23 1.16 8.42 4.60
C CYS A 23 0.29 8.65 3.36
N ALA A 24 0.87 9.22 2.29
CA ALA A 24 0.16 9.41 1.02
C ALA A 24 -0.19 8.06 0.36
N LEU A 25 0.69 7.06 0.45
CA LEU A 25 0.44 5.71 -0.09
C LEU A 25 -0.76 5.06 0.59
N LEU A 26 -0.83 5.19 1.91
CA LEU A 26 -1.95 4.70 2.70
C LEU A 26 -3.24 5.46 2.39
N ASP A 27 -3.16 6.78 2.18
CA ASP A 27 -4.30 7.58 1.78
C ASP A 27 -4.83 7.17 0.40
N PHE A 28 -3.94 7.00 -0.57
CA PHE A 28 -4.24 6.47 -1.90
C PHE A 28 -4.97 5.12 -1.80
N ALA A 29 -4.44 4.16 -1.04
CA ALA A 29 -5.05 2.85 -0.84
C ALA A 29 -6.38 2.88 -0.05
N ALA A 30 -6.63 3.95 0.71
CA ALA A 30 -7.85 4.13 1.48
C ALA A 30 -9.06 4.60 0.65
N GLN A 31 -8.88 4.92 -0.64
CA GLN A 31 -10.00 5.28 -1.52
C GLN A 31 -11.03 4.15 -1.63
N ARG A 32 -12.29 4.49 -1.94
CA ARG A 32 -13.35 3.49 -2.16
C ARG A 32 -13.12 2.77 -3.49
N PRO A 33 -13.29 1.44 -3.54
CA PRO A 33 -13.03 0.65 -4.75
C PRO A 33 -14.03 0.91 -5.90
N GLY A 34 -15.19 1.52 -5.61
CA GLY A 34 -16.16 1.86 -6.67
C GLY A 34 -16.85 0.66 -7.31
N LEU A 35 -16.96 -0.47 -6.61
CA LEU A 35 -17.65 -1.66 -7.13
C LEU A 35 -19.15 -1.35 -7.36
N ASP A 36 -19.65 -1.65 -8.55
CA ASP A 36 -21.09 -1.70 -8.85
C ASP A 36 -21.49 -3.16 -9.03
N CYS A 37 -22.49 -3.63 -8.28
CA CYS A 37 -22.98 -5.00 -8.37
C CYS A 37 -23.54 -5.35 -9.76
N ARG A 38 -23.94 -4.36 -10.56
CA ARG A 38 -24.41 -4.55 -11.94
C ARG A 38 -23.31 -4.97 -12.91
N ASN A 39 -22.04 -4.76 -12.54
CA ASN A 39 -20.89 -5.19 -13.34
C ASN A 39 -20.55 -6.68 -13.16
N TYR A 40 -21.34 -7.41 -12.38
CA TYR A 40 -21.10 -8.81 -12.04
C TYR A 40 -22.24 -9.69 -12.54
N GLY A 41 -21.89 -10.85 -13.09
CA GLY A 41 -22.89 -11.83 -13.54
C GLY A 41 -23.64 -12.51 -12.40
N THR A 42 -23.07 -12.54 -11.19
CA THR A 42 -23.69 -13.13 -9.99
C THR A 42 -23.37 -12.34 -8.72
N TRP A 43 -24.25 -12.46 -7.72
CA TRP A 43 -24.09 -11.82 -6.42
C TRP A 43 -22.89 -12.39 -5.65
N GLU A 44 -22.63 -13.69 -5.81
CA GLU A 44 -21.51 -14.41 -5.24
C GLU A 44 -20.18 -13.81 -5.72
N SER A 45 -20.05 -13.52 -7.02
CA SER A 45 -18.84 -12.93 -7.61
C SER A 45 -18.57 -11.52 -7.04
N TYR A 46 -19.62 -10.69 -6.96
CA TYR A 46 -19.53 -9.37 -6.34
C TYR A 46 -19.06 -9.45 -4.87
N ARG A 47 -19.68 -10.34 -4.08
CA ARG A 47 -19.32 -10.49 -2.67
C ARG A 47 -17.92 -11.05 -2.47
N ALA A 48 -17.50 -11.98 -3.32
CA ALA A 48 -16.15 -12.53 -3.29
C ALA A 48 -15.10 -11.43 -3.50
N GLU A 49 -15.33 -10.56 -4.51
CA GLU A 49 -14.45 -9.44 -4.82
C GLU A 49 -14.43 -8.39 -3.71
N ALA A 50 -15.62 -7.97 -3.24
CA ALA A 50 -15.73 -7.03 -2.14
C ALA A 50 -15.03 -7.54 -0.87
N GLY A 51 -15.14 -8.85 -0.59
CA GLY A 51 -14.44 -9.52 0.50
C GLY A 51 -12.92 -9.55 0.28
N HIS A 52 -12.46 -9.81 -0.94
CA HIS A 52 -11.04 -9.79 -1.29
C HIS A 52 -10.44 -8.40 -1.07
N ILE A 53 -11.07 -7.35 -1.60
CA ILE A 53 -10.69 -5.95 -1.38
C ILE A 53 -10.63 -5.59 0.11
N THR A 54 -11.59 -6.09 0.89
CA THR A 54 -11.62 -5.82 2.34
C THR A 54 -10.43 -6.46 3.04
N ARG A 55 -10.04 -7.69 2.67
CA ARG A 55 -8.84 -8.36 3.19
C ARG A 55 -7.56 -7.62 2.80
N GLN A 56 -7.44 -7.17 1.55
CA GLN A 56 -6.29 -6.37 1.10
C GLN A 56 -6.05 -5.14 1.98
N TRP A 57 -7.12 -4.46 2.40
CA TRP A 57 -6.96 -3.37 3.36
C TRP A 57 -6.37 -3.82 4.70
N GLY A 58 -6.87 -4.93 5.25
CA GLY A 58 -6.32 -5.51 6.48
C GLY A 58 -4.84 -5.85 6.35
N ASP A 59 -4.46 -6.47 5.23
CA ASP A 59 -3.07 -6.80 4.92
C ASP A 59 -2.18 -5.55 4.87
N LEU A 60 -2.65 -4.49 4.19
CA LEU A 60 -1.91 -3.24 4.11
C LEU A 60 -1.73 -2.58 5.49
N VAL A 61 -2.77 -2.56 6.33
CA VAL A 61 -2.68 -2.01 7.70
C VAL A 61 -1.66 -2.78 8.53
N ASN A 62 -1.64 -4.11 8.42
CA ASN A 62 -0.65 -4.93 9.11
C ASN A 62 0.77 -4.65 8.60
N LEU A 63 0.96 -4.54 7.28
CA LEU A 63 2.25 -4.21 6.69
C LEU A 63 2.76 -2.83 7.12
N VAL A 64 1.89 -1.83 7.24
CA VAL A 64 2.29 -0.49 7.74
C VAL A 64 2.75 -0.55 9.20
N ARG A 65 2.14 -1.40 10.04
CA ARG A 65 2.61 -1.60 11.43
C ARG A 65 3.97 -2.29 11.47
N ILE A 66 4.19 -3.25 10.58
CA ILE A 66 5.49 -3.92 10.42
C ILE A 66 6.54 -2.93 9.92
N ALA A 67 6.19 -2.08 8.95
CA ALA A 67 7.04 -1.00 8.46
C ALA A 67 7.43 -0.02 9.59
N ASP A 68 6.48 0.39 10.42
CA ASP A 68 6.76 1.20 11.62
C ASP A 68 7.69 0.47 12.60
N TYR A 69 7.49 -0.84 12.82
CA TYR A 69 8.35 -1.63 13.70
C TYR A 69 9.80 -1.66 13.21
N TYR A 70 10.03 -1.91 11.92
CA TYR A 70 11.36 -1.90 11.32
C TYR A 70 11.95 -0.50 11.13
N GLY A 71 11.14 0.55 11.21
CA GLY A 71 11.60 1.92 11.01
C GLY A 71 11.85 2.25 9.54
N LEU A 72 11.02 1.70 8.65
CA LEU A 72 11.08 1.99 7.21
C LEU A 72 10.98 3.48 6.94
N SER A 73 11.88 3.98 6.09
CA SER A 73 11.91 5.35 5.62
C SER A 73 11.04 5.55 4.37
N ASP A 74 10.72 6.80 4.06
CA ASP A 74 10.05 7.12 2.78
C ASP A 74 10.90 6.77 1.57
N THR A 75 12.24 6.87 1.68
CA THR A 75 13.17 6.47 0.63
C THR A 75 13.04 4.99 0.30
N ASP A 76 12.93 4.11 1.30
CA ASP A 76 12.76 2.67 1.08
C ASP A 76 11.48 2.37 0.28
N VAL A 77 10.40 3.09 0.59
CA VAL A 77 9.11 2.94 -0.10
C VAL A 77 9.18 3.47 -1.53
N ILE A 78 9.82 4.61 -1.74
CA ILE A 78 9.99 5.23 -3.06
C ILE A 78 10.86 4.33 -3.96
N ASP A 79 11.97 3.81 -3.43
CA ASP A 79 12.88 2.96 -4.19
C ASP A 79 12.23 1.62 -4.53
N ALA A 80 11.52 1.00 -3.58
CA ALA A 80 10.73 -0.20 -3.82
C ALA A 80 9.66 0.02 -4.91
N SER A 81 9.06 1.20 -4.99
CA SER A 81 8.01 1.50 -5.98
C SER A 81 8.48 1.45 -7.43
N GLN A 82 9.78 1.65 -7.69
CA GLN A 82 10.34 1.67 -9.05
C GLN A 82 10.27 0.31 -9.76
N TRP A 83 10.23 -0.78 -8.99
CA TRP A 83 10.25 -2.14 -9.53
C TRP A 83 9.12 -3.02 -8.97
N ALA A 84 8.62 -2.75 -7.77
CA ALA A 84 7.52 -3.49 -7.20
C ALA A 84 6.26 -3.31 -8.06
N TYR A 85 5.52 -4.41 -8.25
CA TYR A 85 4.30 -4.41 -9.06
C TYR A 85 4.50 -3.85 -10.49
N SER A 86 5.64 -4.19 -11.11
CA SER A 86 6.06 -3.72 -12.44
C SER A 86 6.31 -2.21 -12.54
N GLY A 87 6.61 -1.53 -11.43
CA GLY A 87 6.91 -0.09 -11.44
C GLY A 87 5.72 0.80 -11.75
N ARG A 88 4.49 0.30 -11.57
CA ARG A 88 3.26 0.99 -11.95
C ARG A 88 2.84 2.10 -10.99
N LEU A 89 3.50 2.20 -9.85
CA LEU A 89 3.22 3.19 -8.82
C LEU A 89 4.37 4.18 -8.76
N THR A 90 4.09 5.46 -8.95
CA THR A 90 5.11 6.51 -9.03
C THR A 90 4.82 7.60 -8.02
N TRP A 91 5.84 7.96 -7.25
CA TRP A 91 5.77 9.08 -6.31
C TRP A 91 5.97 10.41 -7.04
N THR A 92 5.06 11.36 -6.82
CA THR A 92 5.10 12.69 -7.45
C THR A 92 5.75 13.78 -6.58
N GLY A 93 6.18 13.43 -5.36
CA GLY A 93 6.60 14.40 -4.34
C GLY A 93 5.50 14.82 -3.38
N ALA A 94 4.23 14.60 -3.72
CA ALA A 94 3.08 14.92 -2.86
C ALA A 94 2.02 13.81 -2.81
N ASP A 95 1.83 13.07 -3.91
CA ASP A 95 0.86 11.98 -4.02
C ASP A 95 1.41 10.82 -4.87
N TRP A 96 0.67 9.71 -4.92
CA TRP A 96 0.99 8.53 -5.71
C TRP A 96 0.13 8.48 -6.97
N GLU A 97 0.81 8.39 -8.11
CA GLU A 97 0.18 8.12 -9.40
C GLU A 97 0.31 6.64 -9.74
N TYR A 98 -0.77 6.07 -10.26
CA TYR A 98 -0.78 4.70 -10.73
C TYR A 98 -1.09 4.63 -12.22
N CYS A 99 -0.25 3.94 -12.98
CA CYS A 99 -0.50 3.64 -14.38
C CYS A 99 -1.58 2.56 -14.51
N THR A 100 -2.83 2.99 -14.74
CA THR A 100 -4.02 2.12 -14.76
C THR A 100 -3.94 1.01 -15.82
N GLY A 101 -4.25 -0.23 -15.41
CA GLY A 101 -4.58 -1.34 -16.30
C GLY A 101 -6.07 -1.38 -16.65
N GLN A 102 -6.55 -2.50 -17.22
CA GLN A 102 -7.97 -2.67 -17.59
C GLN A 102 -8.92 -2.78 -16.38
N TYR A 103 -8.43 -3.09 -15.16
CA TYR A 103 -9.29 -3.34 -14.00
C TYR A 103 -8.86 -2.59 -12.74
N TRP A 104 -9.13 -1.29 -12.73
CA TRP A 104 -8.79 -0.35 -11.66
C TRP A 104 -9.26 -0.71 -10.23
N PRO A 105 -10.47 -1.27 -9.97
CA PRO A 105 -11.00 -1.40 -8.60
C PRO A 105 -10.20 -2.26 -7.62
N CYS A 106 -9.35 -3.17 -8.11
CA CYS A 106 -8.54 -4.07 -7.28
C CYS A 106 -7.05 -3.78 -7.33
N GLU A 107 -6.55 -3.27 -8.46
CA GLU A 107 -5.11 -3.14 -8.71
C GLU A 107 -4.41 -2.17 -7.76
N TYR A 108 -5.06 -1.04 -7.41
CA TYR A 108 -4.40 0.02 -6.66
C TYR A 108 -3.97 -0.40 -5.23
N ARG A 109 -4.78 -1.22 -4.53
CA ARG A 109 -4.38 -1.73 -3.21
C ARG A 109 -3.32 -2.80 -3.32
N THR A 110 -3.42 -3.67 -4.33
CA THR A 110 -2.40 -4.69 -4.58
C THR A 110 -1.05 -4.05 -4.88
N ALA A 111 -1.03 -2.97 -5.67
CA ALA A 111 0.17 -2.19 -5.91
C ALA A 111 0.75 -1.64 -4.59
N ALA A 112 -0.06 -0.98 -3.76
CA ALA A 112 0.39 -0.46 -2.47
C ALA A 112 0.93 -1.57 -1.53
N ILE A 113 0.25 -2.70 -1.45
CA ILE A 113 0.71 -3.88 -0.68
C ILE A 113 2.06 -4.36 -1.20
N ALA A 114 2.21 -4.49 -2.51
CA ALA A 114 3.43 -4.98 -3.13
C ALA A 114 4.61 -4.06 -2.85
N VAL A 115 4.42 -2.74 -2.92
CA VAL A 115 5.45 -1.74 -2.62
C VAL A 115 5.90 -1.83 -1.16
N VAL A 116 4.97 -1.81 -0.20
CA VAL A 116 5.34 -1.87 1.23
C VAL A 116 6.02 -3.20 1.57
N ARG A 117 5.53 -4.31 1.01
CA ARG A 117 6.15 -5.64 1.21
C ARG A 117 7.55 -5.72 0.61
N ALA A 118 7.75 -5.13 -0.57
CA ALA A 118 9.05 -5.02 -1.21
C ALA A 118 10.03 -4.20 -0.36
N ALA A 119 9.60 -3.03 0.13
CA ALA A 119 10.42 -2.17 0.99
C ALA A 119 10.84 -2.88 2.28
N ILE A 120 9.92 -3.60 2.94
CA ILE A 120 10.24 -4.36 4.16
C ILE A 120 11.31 -5.42 3.86
N ARG A 121 11.15 -6.18 2.78
CA ARG A 121 12.08 -7.24 2.39
C ARG A 121 13.48 -6.69 2.10
N GLU A 122 13.56 -5.56 1.41
CA GLU A 122 14.85 -4.94 1.07
C GLU A 122 15.56 -4.44 2.34
N HIS A 123 14.83 -3.74 3.20
CA HIS A 123 15.34 -3.27 4.48
C HIS A 123 15.85 -4.43 5.35
N GLU A 124 15.11 -5.53 5.44
CA GLU A 124 15.55 -6.73 6.15
C GLU A 124 16.84 -7.31 5.54
N TRP A 125 16.97 -7.32 4.22
CA TRP A 125 18.15 -7.83 3.53
C TRP A 125 19.38 -6.96 3.80
N GLU A 126 19.24 -5.63 3.72
CA GLU A 126 20.30 -4.67 4.03
C GLU A 126 20.80 -4.78 5.47
N VAL A 127 19.87 -4.84 6.44
CA VAL A 127 20.20 -4.98 7.86
C VAL A 127 20.95 -6.29 8.13
N ASN A 128 20.51 -7.40 7.54
CA ASN A 128 21.17 -8.69 7.69
C ASN A 128 22.57 -8.71 7.06
N ASN A 129 22.75 -8.13 5.87
CA ASN A 129 24.06 -8.06 5.24
C ASN A 129 25.03 -7.17 6.01
N ALA A 130 24.56 -6.04 6.55
CA ALA A 130 25.37 -5.16 7.38
C ALA A 130 25.83 -5.83 8.69
N ALA A 131 25.03 -6.76 9.24
CA ALA A 131 25.40 -7.53 10.42
C ALA A 131 26.46 -8.62 10.15
N HIS A 132 26.69 -8.97 8.88
CA HIS A 132 27.63 -9.99 8.44
C HIS A 132 28.86 -9.46 7.70
N ALA A 133 28.97 -8.13 7.52
CA ALA A 133 30.10 -7.42 6.93
C ALA A 133 31.08 -6.92 8.00
#